data_AF-A0A954SKJ2-F1
#
_entry.id   AF-A0A954SKJ2-F1
#
_cell.length_a   1.000
_cell.length_b   1.000
_cell.length_c   1.000
_cell.angle_alpha   90.00
_cell.angle_beta   90.00
_cell.angle_gamma   90.00
#
_symmetry.space_group_name_H-M   'P 1'
#
loop_
_entity.id
_entity.type
_entity.pdbx_description
1 polymer ?
#
loop_
_entity_poly.entity_id
_entity_poly.type
_entity_poly.pdbx_seq_one_letter_code
_entity_poly.pdbx_strand_id
1 'polypeptide(L)'
;MRTLSVIFPLLGILLSCGTTGRAEQFVLFDTTFTFTKADADNSKPSPSHYYVKGPMLNPDRPGNWIAPVDYRHGTVHVRLEVLEKPAGGEPTTWSVCYIPNKGQKHGYGCIGTDVYKEAGVYERDIDMTKFWQNDNIVWSEGIKEMHLVIKDNSGGQGHAHKRPDHEHFFPTRIRMTLVQVSHGAKYDPKLVPNLPPVPVGDATSQAGPAVR
;
A
#
# COMPACT_ATOMS: atom_id res chain seq x y z
N MET A 1 -1.26 78.95 11.14
CA MET A 1 -1.21 77.64 10.45
C MET A 1 -0.21 76.76 11.16
N ARG A 2 -0.67 75.72 11.88
CA ARG A 2 0.18 74.71 12.52
C ARG A 2 -0.13 73.37 11.86
N THR A 3 0.82 72.83 11.13
CA THR A 3 0.74 71.50 10.50
C THR A 3 1.20 70.45 11.49
N LEU A 4 0.29 69.60 11.97
CA LEU A 4 0.62 68.35 12.67
C LEU A 4 1.04 67.31 11.62
N SER A 5 2.28 66.83 11.68
CA SER A 5 2.71 65.62 10.97
C SER A 5 2.44 64.41 11.86
N VAL A 6 1.56 63.52 11.41
CA VAL A 6 1.30 62.22 12.04
C VAL A 6 2.16 61.19 11.32
N ILE A 7 3.15 60.64 12.00
CA ILE A 7 3.98 59.54 11.51
C ILE A 7 3.30 58.23 11.94
N PHE A 8 2.75 57.49 10.98
CA PHE A 8 2.26 56.13 11.18
C PHE A 8 3.41 55.13 10.96
N PRO A 9 3.78 54.29 11.95
CA PRO A 9 4.70 53.18 11.70
C PRO A 9 3.96 52.07 10.95
N LEU A 10 4.41 51.76 9.72
CA LEU A 10 4.05 50.53 9.01
C LEU A 10 4.67 49.34 9.76
N LEU A 11 3.86 48.63 10.53
CA LEU A 11 4.22 47.34 11.10
C LEU A 11 4.00 46.27 10.03
N GLY A 12 5.05 45.92 9.29
CA GLY A 12 5.03 44.83 8.32
C GLY A 12 4.93 43.47 9.01
N ILE A 13 3.73 42.88 9.00
CA ILE A 13 3.52 41.49 9.44
C ILE A 13 4.07 40.57 8.34
N LEU A 14 5.28 40.05 8.56
CA LEU A 14 5.82 38.91 7.83
C LEU A 14 5.00 37.67 8.21
N LEU A 15 3.99 37.34 7.40
CA LEU A 15 3.37 36.02 7.41
C LEU A 15 4.39 35.00 6.91
N SER A 16 5.15 34.44 7.84
CA SER A 16 5.87 33.18 7.62
C SER A 16 4.84 32.11 7.30
N CYS A 17 4.57 31.89 6.01
CA CYS A 17 3.90 30.69 5.53
C CYS A 17 4.83 29.53 5.87
N GLY A 18 4.72 29.00 7.08
CA GLY A 18 5.30 27.73 7.43
C GLY A 18 4.69 26.71 6.49
N THR A 19 5.44 26.29 5.48
CA THR A 19 5.18 25.03 4.80
C THR A 19 5.29 23.97 5.87
N THR A 20 4.16 23.63 6.49
CA THR A 20 4.06 22.37 7.24
C THR A 20 4.53 21.32 6.25
N GLY A 21 5.71 20.74 6.51
CA GLY A 21 6.26 19.66 5.71
C GLY A 21 5.31 18.49 5.83
N ARG A 22 4.26 18.49 5.00
CA ARG A 22 3.33 17.39 4.92
C ARG A 22 4.08 16.28 4.23
N ALA A 23 4.03 15.10 4.83
CA ALA A 23 4.71 13.94 4.27
C ALA A 23 4.20 13.74 2.84
N GLU A 24 5.10 13.82 1.85
CA GLU A 24 4.80 13.53 0.45
C GLU A 24 4.60 12.02 0.24
N GLN A 25 5.12 11.21 1.18
CA GLN A 25 4.87 9.78 1.26
C GLN A 25 4.88 9.28 2.71
N PHE A 26 4.26 8.12 2.95
CA PHE A 26 4.38 7.41 4.23
C PHE A 26 4.27 5.89 4.03
N VAL A 27 4.93 5.13 4.89
CA VAL A 27 4.74 3.66 4.96
C VAL A 27 3.39 3.39 5.61
N LEU A 28 2.45 2.75 4.92
CA LEU A 28 1.17 2.35 5.49
C LEU A 28 1.32 1.12 6.39
N PHE A 29 2.09 0.13 5.93
CA PHE A 29 2.56 -0.98 6.74
C PHE A 29 3.85 -1.57 6.14
N ASP A 30 4.59 -2.25 7.00
CA ASP A 30 5.72 -3.10 6.64
C ASP A 30 5.66 -4.34 7.53
N THR A 31 5.29 -5.49 6.96
CA THR A 31 5.06 -6.71 7.74
C THR A 31 5.79 -7.89 7.14
N THR A 32 6.42 -8.69 7.99
CA THR A 32 7.05 -9.96 7.63
C THR A 32 6.27 -11.10 8.28
N PHE A 33 5.84 -12.08 7.49
CA PHE A 33 5.07 -13.21 7.98
C PHE A 33 5.28 -14.46 7.13
N THR A 34 5.14 -15.61 7.77
CA THR A 34 4.93 -16.89 7.09
C THR A 34 3.43 -17.14 7.03
N PHE A 35 2.92 -17.45 5.84
CA PHE A 35 1.54 -17.79 5.62
C PHE A 35 1.43 -19.27 5.25
N THR A 36 0.75 -20.04 6.08
CA THR A 36 0.58 -21.48 5.91
C THR A 36 -0.80 -21.81 5.35
N LYS A 37 -0.98 -23.05 4.88
CA LYS A 37 -2.30 -23.55 4.48
C LYS A 37 -3.29 -23.49 5.63
N ALA A 38 -2.85 -23.82 6.84
CA ALA A 38 -3.67 -23.76 8.05
C ALA A 38 -4.12 -22.33 8.36
N ASP A 39 -3.25 -21.33 8.19
CA ASP A 39 -3.63 -19.92 8.34
C ASP A 39 -4.69 -19.54 7.31
N ALA A 40 -4.49 -19.93 6.05
CA ALA A 40 -5.44 -19.63 4.98
C ALA A 40 -6.79 -20.32 5.20
N ASP A 41 -6.85 -21.54 5.72
CA ASP A 41 -8.13 -22.23 5.96
C ASP A 41 -8.87 -21.68 7.18
N ASN A 42 -8.14 -21.23 8.19
CA ASN A 42 -8.69 -20.92 9.51
C ASN A 42 -8.78 -19.43 9.82
N SER A 43 -8.25 -18.55 8.97
CA SER A 43 -8.26 -17.11 9.19
C SER A 43 -9.68 -16.56 9.42
N LYS A 44 -9.79 -15.60 10.32
CA LYS A 44 -11.06 -14.96 10.70
C LYS A 44 -11.00 -13.44 10.56
N PRO A 45 -12.08 -12.79 10.09
CA PRO A 45 -13.42 -13.34 9.85
C PRO A 45 -13.60 -14.20 8.60
N SER A 46 -12.67 -14.19 7.65
CA SER A 46 -12.78 -14.89 6.37
C SER A 46 -11.52 -15.72 6.09
N PRO A 47 -11.66 -16.94 5.52
CA PRO A 47 -10.53 -17.72 5.04
C PRO A 47 -9.70 -16.96 4.00
N SER A 48 -8.45 -17.37 3.80
CA SER A 48 -7.47 -16.87 2.84
C SER A 48 -6.80 -15.55 3.20
N HIS A 49 -7.19 -14.91 4.30
CA HIS A 49 -6.80 -13.54 4.61
C HIS A 49 -5.73 -13.51 5.70
N TYR A 50 -4.62 -12.84 5.40
CA TYR A 50 -3.74 -12.30 6.43
C TYR A 50 -4.19 -10.87 6.77
N TYR A 51 -4.44 -10.60 8.04
CA TYR A 51 -5.04 -9.36 8.51
C TYR A 51 -3.98 -8.40 9.07
N VAL A 52 -3.70 -7.32 8.35
CA VAL A 52 -2.84 -6.23 8.82
C VAL A 52 -3.73 -5.17 9.48
N LYS A 53 -3.77 -5.18 10.81
CA LYS A 53 -4.66 -4.36 11.64
C LYS A 53 -3.94 -3.81 12.88
N GLY A 54 -4.55 -2.80 13.49
CA GLY A 54 -4.08 -2.24 14.76
C GLY A 54 -2.62 -1.75 14.65
N PRO A 55 -1.72 -2.17 15.57
CA PRO A 55 -0.33 -1.71 15.59
C PRO A 55 0.51 -2.08 14.35
N MET A 56 0.05 -2.99 13.49
CA MET A 56 0.75 -3.32 12.25
C MET A 56 0.58 -2.24 11.16
N LEU A 57 -0.41 -1.37 11.31
CA LEU A 57 -0.58 -0.21 10.45
C LEU A 57 0.13 0.98 11.06
N ASN A 58 0.57 1.88 10.19
CA ASN A 58 1.07 3.18 10.61
C ASN A 58 0.00 3.92 11.45
N PRO A 59 0.32 4.30 12.70
CA PRO A 59 -0.61 5.03 13.56
C PRO A 59 -0.91 6.44 13.05
N ASP A 60 0.02 7.03 12.28
CA ASP A 60 -0.08 8.38 11.72
C ASP A 60 -0.71 8.39 10.31
N ARG A 61 -1.25 7.25 9.85
CA ARG A 61 -1.97 7.19 8.56
C ARG A 61 -3.12 8.19 8.54
N PRO A 62 -3.39 8.86 7.41
CA PRO A 62 -4.36 9.94 7.37
C PRO A 62 -5.78 9.43 7.61
N GLY A 63 -6.55 10.18 8.40
CA GLY A 63 -8.00 9.98 8.55
C GLY A 63 -8.79 10.42 7.31
N ASN A 64 -8.20 11.26 6.46
CA ASN A 64 -8.77 11.69 5.18
C ASN A 64 -7.65 11.66 4.13
N TRP A 65 -7.86 10.89 3.06
CA TRP A 65 -6.85 10.64 2.02
C TRP A 65 -6.94 11.60 0.84
N ILE A 66 -7.91 12.51 0.85
CA ILE A 66 -8.12 13.56 -0.16
C ILE A 66 -7.57 14.89 0.35
N ALA A 67 -7.71 15.13 1.66
CA ALA A 67 -7.28 16.36 2.29
C ALA A 67 -6.69 16.09 3.68
N PRO A 68 -5.64 16.83 4.08
CA PRO A 68 -5.17 18.02 3.38
C PRO A 68 -3.99 17.72 2.43
N VAL A 69 -3.53 16.46 2.39
CA VAL A 69 -2.66 15.90 1.34
C VAL A 69 -3.50 14.96 0.50
N ASP A 70 -3.38 15.08 -0.82
CA ASP A 70 -4.13 14.24 -1.75
C ASP A 70 -3.36 12.96 -2.06
N TYR A 71 -3.61 11.91 -1.27
CA TYR A 71 -3.13 10.55 -1.56
C TYR A 71 -4.07 9.80 -2.52
N ARG A 72 -5.33 10.21 -2.61
CA ARG A 72 -6.35 9.57 -3.46
C ARG A 72 -6.01 9.65 -4.94
N HIS A 73 -5.36 10.72 -5.39
CA HIS A 73 -4.89 10.86 -6.77
C HIS A 73 -3.38 10.60 -6.93
N GLY A 74 -2.74 10.07 -5.89
CA GLY A 74 -1.33 9.70 -5.91
C GLY A 74 -1.10 8.26 -6.40
N THR A 75 -0.02 7.67 -5.87
CA THR A 75 0.39 6.29 -6.18
C THR A 75 0.64 5.52 -4.90
N VAL A 76 0.35 4.23 -4.91
CA VAL A 76 0.89 3.30 -3.92
C VAL A 76 2.06 2.53 -4.53
N HIS A 77 3.20 2.57 -3.84
CA HIS A 77 4.34 1.70 -4.13
C HIS A 77 4.20 0.42 -3.30
N VAL A 78 4.15 -0.72 -3.98
CA VAL A 78 4.06 -2.04 -3.35
C VAL A 78 5.39 -2.74 -3.53
N ARG A 79 6.00 -3.11 -2.41
CA ARG A 79 7.20 -3.94 -2.39
C ARG A 79 6.88 -5.29 -1.74
N LEU A 80 7.04 -6.35 -2.51
CA LEU A 80 6.92 -7.74 -2.09
C LEU A 80 8.30 -8.38 -2.09
N GLU A 81 8.82 -8.70 -0.93
CA GLU A 81 10.01 -9.52 -0.76
C GLU A 81 9.59 -10.96 -0.43
N VAL A 82 9.80 -11.87 -1.38
CA VAL A 82 9.54 -13.29 -1.21
C VAL A 82 10.78 -13.92 -0.60
N LEU A 83 10.70 -14.25 0.68
CA LEU A 83 11.82 -14.79 1.46
C LEU A 83 11.92 -16.30 1.30
N GLU A 84 10.77 -16.99 1.31
CA GLU A 84 10.67 -18.42 1.07
C GLU A 84 9.43 -18.72 0.22
N LYS A 85 9.60 -19.53 -0.82
CA LYS A 85 8.53 -20.04 -1.68
C LYS A 85 8.64 -21.57 -1.75
N PRO A 86 7.51 -22.31 -1.76
CA PRO A 86 7.53 -23.74 -2.02
C PRO A 86 8.16 -24.07 -3.36
N ALA A 87 8.74 -25.27 -3.45
CA ALA A 87 9.30 -25.77 -4.70
C ALA A 87 8.23 -25.92 -5.79
N GLY A 88 8.66 -25.84 -7.05
CA GLY A 88 7.80 -26.03 -8.23
C GLY A 88 7.55 -24.76 -9.06
N GLY A 89 7.90 -23.58 -8.55
CA GLY A 89 7.87 -22.35 -9.35
C GLY A 89 6.47 -21.90 -9.77
N GLU A 90 5.43 -22.35 -9.07
CA GLU A 90 4.03 -22.06 -9.42
C GLU A 90 3.76 -20.54 -9.39
N PRO A 91 3.17 -19.95 -10.46
CA PRO A 91 2.88 -18.52 -10.51
C PRO A 91 1.99 -18.07 -9.34
N THR A 92 2.49 -17.17 -8.51
CA THR A 92 1.79 -16.69 -7.31
C THR A 92 1.69 -15.17 -7.32
N THR A 93 0.62 -14.62 -6.77
CA THR A 93 0.44 -13.17 -6.56
C THR A 93 -0.32 -12.92 -5.25
N TRP A 94 -0.38 -11.67 -4.81
CA TRP A 94 -1.16 -11.24 -3.66
C TRP A 94 -2.17 -10.17 -4.06
N SER A 95 -3.43 -10.37 -3.69
CA SER A 95 -4.38 -9.26 -3.58
C SER A 95 -4.14 -8.53 -2.26
N VAL A 96 -4.04 -7.21 -2.34
CA VAL A 96 -3.81 -6.32 -1.19
C VAL A 96 -4.98 -5.35 -1.11
N CYS A 97 -5.86 -5.55 -0.14
CA CYS A 97 -7.16 -4.90 -0.09
C CYS A 97 -7.21 -3.83 1.01
N TYR A 98 -7.64 -2.64 0.65
CA TYR A 98 -7.96 -1.54 1.54
C TYR A 98 -9.34 -1.76 2.17
N ILE A 99 -9.38 -1.80 3.50
CA ILE A 99 -10.62 -1.85 4.26
C ILE A 99 -10.84 -0.49 4.92
N PRO A 100 -11.79 0.32 4.42
CA PRO A 100 -12.03 1.66 4.95
C PRO A 100 -12.69 1.64 6.33
N ASN A 101 -12.63 2.79 7.01
CA ASN A 101 -13.52 3.03 8.15
C ASN A 101 -14.98 3.13 7.68
N LYS A 102 -15.20 3.73 6.50
CA LYS A 102 -16.50 3.82 5.83
C LYS A 102 -16.40 3.31 4.40
N GLY A 103 -17.02 2.18 4.15
CA GLY A 103 -17.22 1.64 2.81
C GLY A 103 -18.51 2.13 2.17
N GLN A 104 -18.59 2.00 0.85
CA GLN A 104 -19.84 2.05 0.10
C GLN A 104 -19.92 0.86 -0.85
N LYS A 105 -21.12 0.49 -1.29
CA LYS A 105 -21.36 -0.73 -2.08
C LYS A 105 -20.78 -1.97 -1.37
N HIS A 106 -19.74 -2.60 -1.93
CA HIS A 106 -19.09 -3.78 -1.34
C HIS A 106 -18.09 -3.43 -0.22
N GLY A 107 -17.70 -2.15 -0.10
CA GLY A 107 -17.00 -1.63 1.07
C GLY A 107 -15.51 -1.97 1.18
N TYR A 108 -14.84 -2.28 0.07
CA TYR A 108 -13.38 -2.45 0.00
C TYR A 108 -12.90 -2.28 -1.45
N GLY A 109 -11.58 -2.19 -1.63
CA GLY A 109 -10.96 -2.23 -2.96
C GLY A 109 -9.54 -2.77 -2.89
N CYS A 110 -9.07 -3.40 -3.96
CA CYS A 110 -7.83 -4.17 -3.94
C CYS A 110 -6.89 -3.78 -5.07
N ILE A 111 -5.61 -3.68 -4.72
CA ILE A 111 -4.49 -3.73 -5.65
C ILE A 111 -3.96 -5.17 -5.74
N GLY A 112 -3.13 -5.44 -6.74
CA GLY A 112 -2.46 -6.73 -6.90
C GLY A 112 -0.94 -6.55 -7.01
N THR A 113 -0.17 -7.44 -6.40
CA THR A 113 1.27 -7.53 -6.68
C THR A 113 1.50 -8.06 -8.10
N ASP A 114 2.73 -7.96 -8.58
CA ASP A 114 3.11 -8.76 -9.75
C ASP A 114 3.12 -10.26 -9.41
N VAL A 115 3.11 -11.06 -10.47
CA VAL A 115 3.21 -12.52 -10.36
C VAL A 115 4.68 -12.88 -10.16
N TYR A 116 4.95 -13.68 -9.13
CA TYR A 116 6.29 -14.20 -8.84
C TYR A 116 6.32 -15.72 -8.96
N LYS A 117 7.51 -16.25 -9.29
CA LYS A 117 7.78 -17.69 -9.37
C LYS A 117 8.90 -18.13 -8.44
N GLU A 118 9.69 -17.19 -7.92
CA GLU A 118 10.89 -17.46 -7.13
C GLU A 118 10.98 -16.51 -5.93
N ALA A 119 11.86 -16.84 -4.98
CA ALA A 119 12.26 -15.89 -3.94
C ALA A 119 12.93 -14.67 -4.58
N GLY A 120 12.77 -13.50 -3.98
CA GLY A 120 13.29 -12.26 -4.55
C GLY A 120 12.45 -11.04 -4.22
N VAL A 121 12.81 -9.93 -4.84
CA VAL A 121 12.16 -8.63 -4.65
C VAL A 121 11.32 -8.29 -5.88
N TYR A 122 10.06 -7.98 -5.65
CA TYR A 122 9.10 -7.58 -6.67
C TYR A 122 8.47 -6.26 -6.26
N GLU A 123 8.60 -5.24 -7.09
CA GLU A 123 8.16 -3.88 -6.80
C GLU A 123 7.29 -3.34 -7.93
N ARG A 124 6.25 -2.60 -7.57
CA ARG A 124 5.43 -1.90 -8.56
C ARG A 124 4.74 -0.67 -7.97
N ASP A 125 4.58 0.33 -8.82
CA ASP A 125 3.73 1.49 -8.55
C ASP A 125 2.32 1.26 -9.12
N ILE A 126 1.31 1.63 -8.35
CA ILE A 126 -0.09 1.48 -8.73
C ILE A 126 -0.79 2.82 -8.51
N ASP A 127 -1.47 3.29 -9.56
CA ASP A 127 -2.28 4.49 -9.52
C ASP A 127 -3.47 4.29 -8.56
N MET A 128 -3.60 5.18 -7.57
CA MET A 128 -4.65 5.12 -6.55
C MET A 128 -6.05 5.39 -7.12
N THR A 129 -6.20 5.61 -8.43
CA THR A 129 -7.48 5.76 -9.13
C THR A 129 -7.88 4.52 -9.96
N LYS A 130 -6.98 3.56 -10.19
CA LYS A 130 -7.16 2.52 -11.23
C LYS A 130 -7.41 1.11 -10.71
N PHE A 131 -7.37 0.89 -9.40
CA PHE A 131 -7.46 -0.46 -8.86
C PHE A 131 -8.91 -0.93 -8.64
N TRP A 132 -9.08 -2.25 -8.48
CA TRP A 132 -10.38 -2.88 -8.44
C TRP A 132 -11.22 -2.40 -7.24
N GLN A 133 -12.46 -1.98 -7.52
CA GLN A 133 -13.39 -1.42 -6.53
C GLN A 133 -12.86 -0.20 -5.75
N ASN A 134 -11.95 0.58 -6.33
CA ASN A 134 -11.46 1.81 -5.71
C ASN A 134 -12.59 2.78 -5.28
N ASP A 135 -13.63 2.90 -6.10
CA ASP A 135 -14.80 3.74 -5.83
C ASP A 135 -15.73 3.17 -4.75
N ASN A 136 -15.44 2.02 -4.14
CA ASN A 136 -16.20 1.48 -3.00
C ASN A 136 -15.67 1.99 -1.65
N ILE A 137 -14.64 2.82 -1.66
CA ILE A 137 -13.97 3.34 -0.46
C ILE A 137 -14.32 4.83 -0.33
N VAL A 138 -14.84 5.23 0.85
CA VAL A 138 -15.02 6.65 1.16
C VAL A 138 -13.69 7.19 1.69
N TRP A 139 -12.83 7.63 0.76
CA TRP A 139 -11.45 8.05 1.04
C TRP A 139 -11.32 9.22 2.03
N SER A 140 -12.36 10.03 2.18
CA SER A 140 -12.40 11.10 3.17
C SER A 140 -12.50 10.60 4.63
N GLU A 141 -12.73 9.30 4.83
CA GLU A 141 -12.93 8.68 6.15
C GLU A 141 -11.78 7.71 6.51
N GLY A 142 -10.78 7.57 5.64
CA GLY A 142 -9.55 6.84 5.93
C GLY A 142 -9.69 5.33 5.95
N ILE A 143 -8.56 4.68 6.27
CA ILE A 143 -8.40 3.22 6.20
C ILE A 143 -8.31 2.62 7.61
N LYS A 144 -9.11 1.58 7.82
CA LYS A 144 -9.20 0.84 9.09
C LYS A 144 -8.14 -0.25 9.17
N GLU A 145 -8.01 -1.05 8.11
CA GLU A 145 -7.10 -2.20 8.03
C GLU A 145 -6.78 -2.58 6.59
N MET A 146 -5.79 -3.46 6.42
CA MET A 146 -5.40 -4.03 5.13
C MET A 146 -5.53 -5.55 5.19
N HIS A 147 -6.05 -6.15 4.12
CA HIS A 147 -6.19 -7.60 4.00
C HIS A 147 -5.32 -8.11 2.86
N LEU A 148 -4.48 -9.11 3.15
CA LEU A 148 -3.58 -9.71 2.16
C LEU A 148 -4.06 -11.11 1.85
N VAL A 149 -4.23 -11.42 0.56
CA VAL A 149 -4.76 -12.69 0.10
C VAL A 149 -3.83 -13.26 -0.96
N ILE A 150 -3.19 -14.40 -0.67
CA ILE A 150 -2.39 -15.14 -1.64
C ILE A 150 -3.29 -15.77 -2.71
N LYS A 151 -2.87 -15.65 -3.97
CA LYS A 151 -3.62 -16.08 -5.14
C LYS A 151 -2.71 -16.80 -6.15
N ASP A 152 -3.30 -17.66 -6.97
CA ASP A 152 -2.72 -18.06 -8.26
C ASP A 152 -2.88 -16.93 -9.30
N ASN A 153 -2.43 -17.16 -10.53
CA ASN A 153 -2.51 -16.17 -11.61
C ASN A 153 -3.85 -16.14 -12.38
N SER A 154 -4.89 -16.83 -11.91
CA SER A 154 -6.21 -16.87 -12.56
C SER A 154 -7.11 -15.66 -12.20
N GLY A 155 -6.63 -14.76 -11.34
CA GLY A 155 -7.32 -13.51 -10.98
C GLY A 155 -8.22 -13.63 -9.76
N GLY A 156 -9.39 -12.98 -9.78
CA GLY A 156 -10.24 -12.78 -8.59
C GLY A 156 -10.65 -14.06 -7.85
N GLN A 157 -10.86 -15.16 -8.58
CA GLN A 157 -11.25 -16.46 -8.01
C GLN A 157 -10.06 -17.35 -7.61
N GLY A 158 -8.84 -16.92 -7.89
CA GLY A 158 -7.61 -17.69 -7.76
C GLY A 158 -7.13 -17.93 -6.33
N HIS A 159 -8.02 -18.14 -5.34
CA HIS A 159 -7.60 -18.37 -3.95
C HIS A 159 -6.74 -19.63 -3.84
N ALA A 160 -5.45 -19.46 -3.53
CA ALA A 160 -4.48 -20.55 -3.55
C ALA A 160 -4.86 -21.70 -2.58
N HIS A 161 -5.49 -21.39 -1.44
CA HIS A 161 -5.90 -22.43 -0.48
C HIS A 161 -7.02 -23.35 -0.98
N LYS A 162 -7.74 -22.96 -2.06
CA LYS A 162 -8.78 -23.78 -2.70
C LYS A 162 -8.24 -24.66 -3.81
N ARG A 163 -6.98 -24.48 -4.21
CA ARG A 163 -6.34 -25.27 -5.25
C ARG A 163 -6.16 -26.72 -4.76
N PRO A 164 -6.36 -27.73 -5.63
CA PRO A 164 -6.05 -29.12 -5.30
C PRO A 164 -4.56 -29.34 -4.98
N ASP A 165 -3.69 -28.56 -5.63
CA ASP A 165 -2.23 -28.56 -5.55
C ASP A 165 -1.70 -27.39 -4.70
N HIS A 166 -2.38 -27.09 -3.59
CA HIS A 166 -2.09 -25.93 -2.75
C HIS A 166 -0.67 -25.95 -2.14
N GLU A 167 -0.01 -27.09 -2.04
CA GLU A 167 1.37 -27.27 -1.58
C GLU A 167 2.39 -26.45 -2.39
N HIS A 168 2.07 -26.05 -3.62
CA HIS A 168 2.92 -25.16 -4.42
C HIS A 168 2.86 -23.68 -3.98
N PHE A 169 1.93 -23.33 -3.08
CA PHE A 169 1.70 -21.99 -2.57
C PHE A 169 1.96 -21.84 -1.07
N PHE A 170 1.95 -22.94 -0.31
CA PHE A 170 2.13 -22.94 1.15
C PHE A 170 3.18 -23.94 1.63
N PRO A 171 3.94 -23.59 2.69
CA PRO A 171 4.01 -22.27 3.31
C PRO A 171 4.80 -21.28 2.44
N THR A 172 4.42 -20.01 2.45
CA THR A 172 5.21 -18.94 1.83
C THR A 172 5.60 -17.93 2.93
N ARG A 173 6.87 -17.53 2.99
CA ARG A 173 7.33 -16.44 3.86
C ARG A 173 7.63 -15.20 3.04
N ILE A 174 7.02 -14.07 3.40
CA ILE A 174 7.22 -12.80 2.70
C ILE A 174 7.44 -11.64 3.69
N ARG A 175 8.06 -10.57 3.20
CA ARG A 175 7.93 -9.22 3.75
C ARG A 175 7.20 -8.36 2.72
N MET A 176 6.13 -7.70 3.13
CA MET A 176 5.38 -6.79 2.27
C MET A 176 5.38 -5.39 2.88
N THR A 177 5.79 -4.42 2.07
CA THR A 177 5.81 -3.00 2.41
C THR A 177 4.89 -2.26 1.44
N LEU A 178 3.95 -1.49 1.98
CA LEU A 178 3.08 -0.61 1.20
C LEU A 178 3.39 0.84 1.55
N VAL A 179 3.79 1.63 0.56
CA VAL A 179 4.11 3.05 0.72
C VAL A 179 3.11 3.87 -0.08
N GLN A 180 2.47 4.82 0.59
CA GLN A 180 1.57 5.77 -0.05
C GLN A 180 2.32 7.02 -0.43
N VAL A 181 2.12 7.49 -1.65
CA VAL A 181 2.76 8.68 -2.21
C VAL A 181 1.67 9.64 -2.68
N SER A 182 1.74 10.88 -2.26
CA SER A 182 0.75 11.90 -2.60
C SER A 182 0.80 12.30 -4.07
N HIS A 183 -0.30 12.85 -4.58
CA HIS A 183 -0.41 13.36 -5.93
C HIS A 183 0.70 14.39 -6.24
N GLY A 184 1.40 14.17 -7.35
CA GLY A 184 2.53 15.00 -7.80
C GLY A 184 3.88 14.68 -7.15
N ALA A 185 3.91 13.91 -6.06
CA ALA A 185 5.15 13.46 -5.44
C ALA A 185 5.72 12.21 -6.15
N LYS A 186 6.94 11.82 -5.77
CA LYS A 186 7.61 10.61 -6.25
C LYS A 186 8.03 9.75 -5.07
N TYR A 187 7.98 8.44 -5.26
CA TYR A 187 8.50 7.49 -4.30
C TYR A 187 10.02 7.68 -4.09
N ASP A 188 10.43 7.82 -2.84
CA ASP A 188 11.81 7.80 -2.38
C ASP A 188 12.04 6.61 -1.42
N PRO A 189 12.78 5.56 -1.85
CA PRO A 189 13.08 4.40 -1.00
C PRO A 189 13.93 4.74 0.23
N LYS A 190 14.65 5.86 0.22
CA LYS A 190 15.50 6.29 1.36
C LYS A 190 14.69 6.72 2.58
N LEU A 191 13.41 7.06 2.36
CA LEU A 191 12.47 7.45 3.43
C LEU A 191 11.73 6.24 4.02
N VAL A 192 11.98 5.03 3.54
CA VAL A 192 11.42 3.79 4.07
C VAL A 192 12.39 3.20 5.10
N PRO A 193 12.04 3.17 6.40
CA PRO A 193 12.93 2.66 7.44
C PRO A 193 13.30 1.19 7.20
N ASN A 194 14.57 0.86 7.37
CA ASN A 194 15.08 -0.52 7.30
C ASN A 194 14.74 -1.25 5.98
N LEU A 195 14.63 -0.51 4.87
CA LEU A 195 14.44 -1.10 3.55
C LEU A 195 15.74 -1.75 3.08
N PRO A 196 15.78 -3.07 2.85
CA PRO A 196 16.97 -3.72 2.31
C PRO A 196 17.24 -3.20 0.91
N PRO A 197 18.51 -2.97 0.53
CA PRO A 197 18.84 -2.64 -0.85
C PRO A 197 18.36 -3.77 -1.76
N VAL A 198 17.77 -3.39 -2.91
CA VAL A 198 17.47 -4.35 -3.97
C VAL A 198 18.82 -4.91 -4.44
N PRO A 199 19.04 -6.24 -4.43
CA PRO A 199 20.26 -6.81 -4.99
C PRO A 199 20.45 -6.30 -6.41
N VAL A 200 21.60 -5.69 -6.67
CA VAL A 200 21.97 -5.16 -8.00
C VAL A 200 22.21 -6.36 -8.91
N GLY A 201 21.12 -6.90 -9.49
CA GLY A 201 21.14 -8.12 -10.31
C GLY A 201 19.87 -8.36 -11.13
N ASP A 202 18.69 -7.94 -10.63
CA ASP A 202 17.40 -8.40 -11.21
C ASP A 202 16.43 -7.27 -11.61
N ALA A 203 16.92 -6.07 -11.89
CA ALA A 203 16.10 -4.91 -12.29
C ALA A 203 15.36 -5.04 -13.65
N THR A 204 15.25 -6.25 -14.22
CA THR A 204 14.67 -6.50 -15.56
C THR A 204 13.51 -7.49 -15.60
N SER A 205 12.81 -7.75 -14.49
CA SER A 205 11.58 -8.56 -14.55
C SER A 205 10.52 -7.98 -13.60
N GLN A 206 9.31 -7.57 -13.98
CA GLN A 206 8.63 -7.50 -15.27
C GLN A 206 7.60 -6.37 -15.12
N ALA A 207 7.53 -5.45 -16.07
CA ALA A 207 6.31 -4.68 -16.26
C ALA A 207 5.23 -5.67 -16.74
N GLY A 208 4.48 -6.26 -15.80
CA GLY A 208 3.33 -7.08 -16.13
C GLY A 208 2.31 -6.25 -16.92
N PRO A 209 1.62 -6.86 -17.91
CA PRO A 209 0.62 -6.13 -18.68
C PRO A 209 -0.48 -5.64 -17.75
N ALA A 210 -0.93 -4.40 -17.97
CA ALA A 210 -2.09 -3.83 -17.29
C ALA A 210 -3.28 -4.79 -17.45
N VAL A 211 -3.70 -5.40 -16.34
CA VAL A 211 -4.94 -6.17 -16.26
C VAL A 211 -6.08 -5.18 -16.55
N ARG A 212 -6.72 -5.37 -17.70
CA ARG A 212 -7.98 -4.71 -18.08
C ARG A 212 -9.15 -5.47 -17.47
#